data_AF-A0A1G8I060-F1
#
_entry.id   AF-A0A1G8I060-F1
#
_cell.length_a   1.000
_cell.length_b   1.000
_cell.length_c   1.000
_cell.angle_alpha   90.00
_cell.angle_beta   90.00
_cell.angle_gamma   90.00
#
_symmetry.space_group_name_H-M   'P 1'
#
loop_
_entity.id
_entity.type
_entity.pdbx_description
1 polymer ?
#
loop_
_entity_poly.entity_id
_entity_poly.type
_entity_poly.pdbx_seq_one_letter_code
_entity_poly.pdbx_strand_id
1 'polypeptide(L)'
;MTTHLRDIPLTGAPPPPQEVRLSWSFGPYAATALVEGWLEIAEEVQDFYASRLRQDMALQHRLLHCTDPGTLFAVQAEFVQTAVAGYRGHFDRLTALGQRMMSPAAA
;
A
#
# COMPACT_ATOMS: atom_id res chain seq x y z
N MET A 1 16.68 -15.70 -83.39
CA MET A 1 15.87 -16.59 -82.54
C MET A 1 16.63 -16.72 -81.23
N THR A 2 16.15 -16.29 -80.05
CA THR A 2 14.77 -16.25 -79.57
C THR A 2 14.71 -15.34 -78.33
N THR A 3 13.88 -14.30 -78.42
CA THR A 3 12.97 -13.73 -77.42
C THR A 3 13.38 -13.69 -75.93
N HIS A 4 13.71 -12.49 -75.45
CA HIS A 4 13.43 -12.06 -74.08
C HIS A 4 11.91 -11.90 -73.88
N LEU A 5 11.30 -12.68 -72.98
CA LEU A 5 9.95 -12.40 -72.49
C LEU A 5 9.81 -12.83 -71.01
N ARG A 6 9.70 -11.80 -70.15
CA ARG A 6 8.93 -11.74 -68.89
C ARG A 6 8.77 -13.04 -68.08
N ASP A 7 9.59 -13.16 -67.05
CA ASP A 7 9.14 -13.73 -65.78
C ASP A 7 8.67 -12.58 -64.89
N ILE A 8 7.41 -12.15 -65.08
CA ILE A 8 6.70 -11.40 -64.05
C ILE A 8 6.12 -12.48 -63.12
N PRO A 9 6.58 -12.61 -61.86
CA PRO A 9 5.91 -13.48 -60.92
C PRO A 9 4.52 -12.88 -60.64
N LEU A 10 3.47 -13.46 -61.24
CA LEU A 10 2.05 -13.15 -60.96
C LEU A 10 1.56 -13.77 -59.64
N THR A 11 2.43 -13.88 -58.65
CA THR A 11 2.05 -14.45 -57.35
C THR A 11 2.68 -13.66 -56.21
N GLY A 12 2.49 -12.35 -56.23
CA GLY A 12 2.48 -11.58 -54.98
C GLY A 12 1.20 -11.92 -54.25
N ALA A 13 1.22 -12.90 -53.35
CA ALA A 13 0.14 -13.07 -52.39
C ALA A 13 -0.07 -11.71 -51.70
N PRO A 14 -1.33 -11.23 -51.54
CA PRO A 14 -1.56 -9.99 -50.82
C PRO A 14 -0.93 -10.13 -49.43
N PRO A 15 -0.17 -9.12 -48.95
CA PRO A 15 0.35 -9.16 -47.60
C PRO A 15 -0.83 -9.43 -46.65
N PRO A 16 -0.67 -10.34 -45.67
CA PRO A 16 -1.76 -10.70 -44.77
C PRO A 16 -2.33 -9.42 -44.15
N PRO A 17 -3.67 -9.32 -43.98
CA PRO A 17 -4.29 -8.12 -43.43
C PRO A 17 -3.60 -7.77 -42.11
N GLN A 18 -3.02 -6.57 -42.03
CA GLN A 18 -2.45 -6.07 -40.78
C GLN A 18 -3.61 -5.91 -39.79
N GLU A 19 -3.78 -6.90 -38.92
CA GLU A 19 -4.64 -6.76 -37.75
C GLU A 19 -4.06 -5.66 -36.88
N VAL A 20 -4.69 -4.49 -36.91
CA VAL A 20 -4.41 -3.41 -35.97
C VAL A 20 -4.82 -3.89 -34.59
N ARG A 21 -3.87 -4.47 -33.86
CA ARG A 21 -4.07 -4.88 -32.47
C ARG A 21 -3.92 -3.65 -31.59
N LEU A 22 -5.05 -3.07 -31.21
CA LEU A 22 -5.09 -2.05 -30.16
C LEU A 22 -4.71 -2.71 -28.83
N SER A 23 -3.57 -2.34 -28.27
CA SER A 23 -3.17 -2.74 -26.91
C SER A 23 -3.17 -1.53 -26.00
N TRP A 24 -3.76 -1.70 -24.82
CA TRP A 24 -3.72 -0.69 -23.76
C TRP A 24 -2.68 -1.12 -22.72
N SER A 25 -1.89 -0.16 -22.23
CA SER A 25 -0.91 -0.38 -21.16
C SER A 25 -1.31 0.41 -19.92
N PHE A 26 -1.63 -0.31 -18.83
CA PHE A 26 -2.00 0.28 -17.54
C PHE A 26 -0.87 0.22 -16.49
N GLY A 27 0.34 -0.18 -16.89
CA GLY A 27 1.50 -0.30 -16.00
C GLY A 27 1.79 0.92 -15.12
N PRO A 28 1.73 2.17 -15.64
CA PRO A 28 1.96 3.37 -14.82
C PRO A 28 0.94 3.55 -13.68
N TYR A 29 -0.32 3.15 -13.88
CA TYR A 29 -1.37 3.26 -12.87
C TYR A 29 -1.19 2.23 -11.74
N ALA A 30 -0.68 1.03 -12.07
CA ALA A 30 -0.33 0.02 -11.06
C ALA A 30 0.83 0.48 -10.15
N ALA A 31 1.84 1.17 -10.70
CA ALA A 31 2.93 1.74 -9.91
C ALA A 31 2.44 2.86 -8.98
N THR A 32 1.51 3.70 -9.45
CA THR A 32 0.93 4.77 -8.65
C THR A 32 0.12 4.21 -7.48
N ALA A 33 -0.74 3.21 -7.73
CA ALA A 33 -1.53 2.55 -6.68
C ALA A 33 -0.65 1.88 -5.61
N LEU A 34 0.50 1.32 -5.99
CA LEU A 34 1.47 0.76 -5.05
C LEU A 34 2.08 1.85 -4.16
N VAL A 35 2.45 2.99 -4.74
CA VAL A 35 2.99 4.14 -4.00
C VAL A 35 1.94 4.71 -3.04
N GLU A 36 0.70 4.87 -3.49
CA GLU A 36 -0.43 5.30 -2.65
C GLU A 36 -0.63 4.37 -1.45
N GLY A 37 -0.69 3.06 -1.68
CA GLY A 37 -0.82 2.08 -0.59
C GLY A 37 0.36 2.12 0.40
N TRP A 38 1.59 2.35 -0.09
CA TRP A 38 2.75 2.55 0.77
C TRP A 38 2.66 3.82 1.61
N LEU A 39 2.16 4.92 1.04
CA LEU A 39 1.96 6.17 1.77
C LEU A 39 0.88 6.03 2.84
N GLU A 40 -0.24 5.34 2.57
CA GLU A 40 -1.27 5.04 3.57
C GLU A 40 -0.70 4.23 4.74
N ILE A 41 0.14 3.22 4.47
CA ILE A 41 0.82 2.44 5.52
C ILE A 41 1.78 3.32 6.32
N ALA A 42 2.57 4.16 5.65
CA ALA A 42 3.51 5.04 6.31
C ALA A 42 2.81 6.07 7.22
N GLU A 43 1.69 6.62 6.77
CA GLU A 43 0.84 7.52 7.56
C GLU A 43 0.32 6.83 8.83
N GLU A 44 -0.26 5.63 8.71
CA GLU A 44 -0.77 4.87 9.87
C GLU A 44 0.34 4.55 10.90
N VAL A 45 1.55 4.23 10.44
CA VAL A 45 2.71 4.00 11.32
C VAL A 45 3.10 5.29 12.05
N GLN A 46 3.17 6.42 11.35
CA GLN A 46 3.52 7.71 11.94
C GLN A 46 2.48 8.15 12.98
N ASP A 47 1.20 8.00 12.67
CA ASP A 47 0.10 8.31 13.59
C ASP A 47 0.16 7.45 14.84
N PHE A 48 0.44 6.15 14.68
CA PHE A 48 0.61 5.25 15.80
C PHE A 48 1.75 5.72 16.74
N TYR A 49 2.93 6.02 16.19
CA TYR A 49 4.06 6.51 16.98
C TYR A 49 3.76 7.83 17.68
N ALA A 50 3.15 8.78 16.97
CA ALA A 50 2.77 10.06 17.55
C ALA A 50 1.78 9.88 18.71
N SER A 51 0.83 8.95 18.58
CA SER A 51 -0.10 8.61 19.68
C SER A 51 0.63 8.06 20.90
N ARG A 52 1.63 7.19 20.71
CA ARG A 52 2.39 6.59 21.82
C ARG A 52 3.26 7.57 22.54
N LEU A 53 3.95 8.45 21.81
CA LEU A 53 4.71 9.52 22.44
C LEU A 53 3.83 10.42 23.31
N ARG A 54 2.62 10.76 22.85
CA ARG A 54 1.66 11.52 23.67
C ARG A 54 1.24 10.76 24.92
N GLN A 55 0.98 9.45 24.82
CA GLN A 55 0.61 8.61 25.95
C GLN A 55 1.77 8.49 26.97
N ASP A 56 3.01 8.34 26.50
CA ASP A 56 4.19 8.26 27.35
C ASP A 56 4.43 9.57 28.10
N MET A 57 4.28 10.72 27.43
CA MET A 57 4.36 12.04 28.07
C MET A 57 3.25 12.23 29.10
N ALA A 58 2.02 11.82 28.79
CA ALA A 58 0.90 11.89 29.73
C ALA A 58 1.14 11.01 30.96
N LEU A 59 1.71 9.81 30.78
CA LEU A 59 2.13 8.94 31.87
C LEU A 59 3.18 9.63 32.74
N GLN A 60 4.27 10.12 32.15
CA GLN A 60 5.34 10.80 32.90
C GLN A 60 4.81 12.00 33.68
N HIS A 61 3.95 12.82 33.07
CA HIS A 61 3.31 13.94 33.74
C HIS A 61 2.51 13.48 34.97
N ARG A 62 1.71 12.41 34.85
CA ARG A 62 0.97 11.85 35.98
C ARG A 62 1.88 11.28 37.06
N LEU A 63 2.95 10.59 36.68
CA LEU A 63 3.89 9.99 37.62
C LEU A 63 4.65 11.06 38.43
N LEU A 64 5.06 12.16 37.81
CA LEU A 64 5.75 13.27 38.48
C LEU A 64 4.88 13.97 39.54
N HIS A 65 3.55 13.91 39.39
CA HIS A 65 2.59 14.47 40.33
C HIS A 65 1.94 13.43 41.25
N CYS A 66 2.33 12.16 41.14
CA CYS A 66 1.74 11.10 41.95
C CYS A 66 2.41 11.03 43.32
N THR A 67 1.64 11.25 44.38
CA THR A 67 2.12 11.14 45.78
C THR A 67 1.61 9.90 46.49
N ASP A 68 0.74 9.10 45.86
CA ASP A 68 0.09 7.93 46.44
C ASP A 68 0.49 6.63 45.69
N PRO A 69 1.07 5.63 46.38
CA PRO A 69 1.47 4.37 45.76
C PRO A 69 0.31 3.58 45.12
N GLY A 70 -0.91 3.64 45.67
CA GLY A 70 -2.06 2.95 45.08
C GLY A 70 -2.46 3.54 43.73
N THR A 71 -2.43 4.87 43.64
CA THR A 71 -2.67 5.64 42.42
C THR A 71 -1.62 5.36 41.36
N LEU A 72 -0.35 5.16 41.74
CA LEU A 72 0.73 4.78 40.83
C LEU A 72 0.42 3.47 40.09
N PHE A 73 -0.01 2.42 40.81
CA PHE A 73 -0.37 1.14 40.18
C PHE A 73 -1.56 1.26 39.23
N ALA A 74 -2.57 2.05 39.60
CA ALA A 74 -3.72 2.28 38.74
C ALA A 74 -3.32 3.01 37.43
N VAL A 75 -2.50 4.05 37.53
CA VAL A 75 -1.96 4.80 36.38
C VAL A 75 -1.15 3.88 35.45
N GLN A 76 -0.30 3.03 36.02
CA GLN A 76 0.51 2.09 35.26
C GLN A 76 -0.34 1.02 34.56
N ALA A 77 -1.34 0.47 35.26
CA ALA A 77 -2.25 -0.53 34.70
C ALA A 77 -3.06 0.04 33.53
N GLU A 78 -3.59 1.25 33.68
CA GLU A 78 -4.31 1.98 32.63
C GLU A 78 -3.43 2.20 31.39
N PHE A 79 -2.17 2.61 31.61
CA PHE A 79 -1.21 2.78 30.53
C PHE A 79 -0.95 1.48 29.76
N VAL A 80 -0.73 0.36 30.45
CA VAL A 80 -0.50 -0.94 29.81
C VAL A 80 -1.75 -1.40 29.05
N GLN A 81 -2.94 -1.26 29.63
CA GLN A 81 -4.19 -1.61 28.96
C GLN A 81 -4.38 -0.81 27.67
N THR A 82 -4.13 0.51 27.74
CA THR A 82 -4.20 1.41 26.58
C THR A 82 -3.17 1.04 25.51
N ALA A 83 -1.94 0.72 25.91
CA ALA A 83 -0.90 0.29 25.00
C ALA A 83 -1.27 -1.03 24.31
N VAL A 84 -1.77 -2.02 25.04
CA VAL A 84 -2.19 -3.30 24.45
C VAL A 84 -3.32 -3.09 23.44
N ALA A 85 -4.34 -2.30 23.79
CA ALA A 85 -5.44 -1.98 22.88
C ALA A 85 -4.95 -1.24 21.63
N GLY A 86 -4.06 -0.26 21.81
CA GLY A 86 -3.48 0.51 20.71
C GLY A 86 -2.65 -0.36 19.75
N TYR A 87 -1.85 -1.30 20.25
CA TYR A 87 -1.07 -2.20 19.38
C TYR A 87 -1.97 -3.14 18.57
N ARG A 88 -3.03 -3.68 19.19
CA ARG A 88 -4.00 -4.52 18.46
C ARG A 88 -4.68 -3.74 17.35
N GLY A 89 -5.23 -2.56 17.68
CA GLY A 89 -5.89 -1.72 16.69
C GLY A 89 -4.97 -1.29 15.53
N HIS A 90 -3.72 -0.97 15.83
CA HIS A 90 -2.73 -0.64 14.79
C HIS A 90 -2.41 -1.85 13.90
N PHE A 91 -2.24 -3.03 14.48
CA PHE A 91 -2.01 -4.25 13.72
C PHE A 91 -3.19 -4.60 12.81
N ASP A 92 -4.42 -4.45 13.30
CA ASP A 92 -5.64 -4.68 12.52
C ASP A 92 -5.70 -3.73 11.30
N ARG A 93 -5.39 -2.44 11.50
CA ARG A 93 -5.35 -1.45 10.43
C ARG A 93 -4.26 -1.72 9.41
N LEU A 94 -3.03 -2.01 9.87
CA LEU A 94 -1.92 -2.37 9.00
C LEU A 94 -2.24 -3.60 8.15
N THR A 95 -2.90 -4.59 8.74
CA THR A 95 -3.32 -5.80 8.02
C THR A 95 -4.35 -5.46 6.95
N ALA A 96 -5.34 -4.60 7.26
CA ALA A 96 -6.32 -4.15 6.29
C ALA A 96 -5.70 -3.34 5.13
N LEU A 97 -4.75 -2.44 5.43
CA LEU A 97 -4.01 -1.68 4.41
C LEU A 97 -3.16 -2.60 3.54
N GLY A 98 -2.46 -3.58 4.14
CA GLY A 98 -1.67 -4.56 3.42
C GLY A 98 -2.52 -5.45 2.50
N GLN A 99 -3.71 -5.88 2.96
CA GLN A 99 -4.66 -6.64 2.14
C GLN A 99 -5.16 -5.82 0.94
N ARG A 100 -5.49 -4.54 1.13
CA ARG A 100 -5.88 -3.63 0.03
C ARG A 100 -4.77 -3.49 -1.01
N MET A 101 -3.52 -3.35 -0.56
CA MET A 101 -2.35 -3.25 -1.46
C MET A 101 -2.12 -4.55 -2.26
N MET A 102 -2.34 -5.73 -1.66
CA MET A 102 -2.19 -7.03 -2.35
C MET A 102 -3.39 -7.42 -3.22
N SER A 103 -4.57 -6.87 -2.95
CA SER A 103 -5.82 -7.17 -3.68
C SER A 103 -6.52 -5.87 -4.12
N PRO A 104 -5.98 -5.15 -5.11
CA PRO A 104 -6.58 -3.91 -5.62
C PRO A 104 -7.92 -4.12 -6.36
N ALA A 105 -8.33 -5.37 -6.62
CA ALA A 105 -9.51 -5.72 -7.41
C ALA A 105 -10.86 -5.70 -6.65
N ALA A 106 -10.89 -5.26 -5.38
CA ALA A 106 -12.10 -5.23 -4.55
C ALA A 106 -12.56 -3.81 -4.16
N ALA A 107 -12.07 -2.77 -4.84
CA ALA A 107 -12.50 -1.39 -4.68
C ALA A 107 -13.37 -0.92 -5.84
#